data_AF-A0A1L9P7E8-F1
#
_entry.id   AF-A0A1L9P7E8-F1
#
_cell.length_a   1.000
_cell.length_b   1.000
_cell.length_c   1.000
_cell.angle_alpha   90.00
_cell.angle_beta   90.00
_cell.angle_gamma   90.00
#
_symmetry.space_group_name_H-M   'P 1'
#
loop_
_entity.id
_entity.type
_entity.pdbx_description
1 polymer ?
#
loop_
_entity_poly.entity_id
_entity_poly.type
_entity_poly.pdbx_seq_one_letter_code
_entity_poly.pdbx_strand_id
1 'polypeptide(L)'
;MANEGDDSDDEKHAAAADSSATAPPPVGLPPDETADGSSVSSSDREDVLEARQEYEQAQLAAQDSDASSSEEEALEEAREEYEETYEEVYED
;
A
#
# COMPACT_ATOMS: atom_id res chain seq x y z
N MET A 1 -43.13 24.91 13.72
CA MET A 1 -43.09 23.68 14.55
C MET A 1 -42.83 22.51 13.59
N ALA A 2 -41.96 21.57 14.00
CA ALA A 2 -41.38 20.41 13.26
C ALA A 2 -40.32 20.82 12.21
N ASN A 3 -39.00 20.64 12.36
CA ASN A 3 -38.15 19.54 12.87
C ASN A 3 -38.25 18.26 12.03
N GLU A 4 -37.20 17.97 11.27
CA GLU A 4 -36.61 16.63 11.11
C GLU A 4 -35.27 16.81 10.39
N GLY A 5 -34.20 16.81 11.19
CA GLY A 5 -32.90 16.37 10.71
C GLY A 5 -32.80 14.86 10.83
N ASP A 6 -31.66 14.35 10.37
CA ASP A 6 -31.13 13.02 10.60
C ASP A 6 -31.62 11.91 9.65
N ASP A 7 -30.81 11.67 8.62
CA ASP A 7 -30.54 10.32 8.14
C ASP A 7 -29.01 10.22 8.01
N SER A 8 -28.37 10.21 9.18
CA SER A 8 -27.01 9.72 9.36
C SER A 8 -27.09 8.20 9.32
N ASP A 9 -26.82 7.59 8.17
CA ASP A 9 -26.60 6.14 8.08
C ASP A 9 -25.14 5.85 8.49
N ASP A 10 -24.94 5.84 9.81
CA ASP A 10 -23.80 5.24 10.50
C ASP A 10 -24.17 3.78 10.78
N GLU A 11 -23.77 2.81 9.95
CA GLU A 11 -23.76 1.39 10.34
C GLU A 11 -22.59 0.57 9.72
N LYS A 12 -21.49 0.53 10.49
CA LYS A 12 -20.69 -0.67 10.93
C LYS A 12 -19.38 -1.04 10.23
N HIS A 13 -18.30 -0.50 10.80
CA HIS A 13 -17.25 -1.23 11.54
C HIS A 13 -16.91 -2.68 11.13
N ALA A 14 -15.80 -2.82 10.42
CA ALA A 14 -14.68 -3.74 10.69
C ALA A 14 -13.50 -3.17 9.87
N ALA A 15 -12.33 -2.78 10.36
CA ALA A 15 -11.46 -3.13 11.49
C ALA A 15 -10.58 -1.87 11.75
N ALA A 16 -9.82 -1.68 12.82
CA ALA A 16 -9.38 -2.48 13.93
C ALA A 16 -9.18 -1.53 15.12
N ALA A 17 -9.45 -2.02 16.32
CA ALA A 17 -8.83 -1.44 17.50
C ALA A 17 -7.37 -1.88 17.49
N ASP A 18 -6.42 -0.95 17.47
CA ASP A 18 -5.29 -1.00 18.40
C ASP A 18 -4.62 0.37 18.52
N SER A 19 -4.45 0.81 19.76
CA SER A 19 -3.68 1.98 20.13
C SER A 19 -2.30 1.48 20.56
N SER A 20 -1.23 1.95 19.90
CA SER A 20 0.21 1.72 20.20
C SER A 20 0.94 0.70 19.33
N ALA A 21 1.13 1.02 18.06
CA ALA A 21 2.40 0.79 17.38
C ALA A 21 2.42 1.69 16.14
N THR A 22 3.53 2.38 15.90
CA THR A 22 3.82 3.03 14.63
C THR A 22 4.10 1.98 13.55
N ALA A 23 3.19 1.05 13.33
CA ALA A 23 3.25 0.14 12.19
C ALA A 23 2.57 0.85 11.01
N PRO A 24 3.20 0.89 9.82
CA PRO A 24 2.54 1.41 8.63
C PRO A 24 1.22 0.65 8.42
N PRO A 25 0.16 1.31 7.89
CA PRO A 25 -1.11 0.66 7.65
C PRO A 25 -0.89 -0.58 6.76
N PRO A 26 -1.65 -1.68 6.96
CA PRO A 26 -1.56 -2.83 6.06
C PRO A 26 -1.98 -2.34 4.69
N VAL A 27 -1.00 -2.12 3.84
CA VAL A 27 -1.26 -1.57 2.52
C VAL A 27 -1.91 -2.71 1.71
N GLY A 28 -3.08 -2.41 1.15
CA GLY A 28 -4.02 -3.43 0.66
C GLY A 28 -3.40 -4.32 -0.41
N LEU A 29 -4.00 -5.49 -0.64
CA LEU A 29 -3.65 -6.32 -1.81
C LEU A 29 -3.82 -5.47 -3.09
N PRO A 30 -2.90 -5.61 -4.06
CA PRO A 30 -3.02 -4.89 -5.32
C PRO A 30 -4.31 -5.33 -6.06
N PRO A 31 -4.92 -4.44 -6.85
CA PRO A 31 -6.23 -4.68 -7.46
C PRO A 31 -6.21 -5.88 -8.42
N ASP A 32 -7.34 -6.59 -8.57
CA ASP A 32 -7.44 -7.73 -9.49
C ASP A 32 -7.53 -7.30 -10.97
N GLU A 33 -7.72 -6.01 -11.24
CA GLU A 33 -7.95 -5.46 -12.58
C GLU A 33 -7.08 -4.22 -12.83
N THR A 34 -6.64 -4.03 -14.08
CA THR A 34 -5.92 -2.85 -14.57
C THR A 34 -6.82 -1.62 -14.65
N ALA A 35 -6.24 -0.44 -14.90
CA ALA A 35 -7.02 0.79 -15.07
C ALA A 35 -8.02 0.73 -16.24
N ASP A 36 -7.74 -0.07 -17.28
CA ASP A 36 -8.63 -0.32 -18.42
C ASP A 36 -9.70 -1.40 -18.13
N GLY A 37 -9.60 -2.07 -16.97
CA GLY A 37 -10.49 -3.17 -16.58
C GLY A 37 -10.08 -4.54 -17.13
N SER A 38 -8.80 -4.71 -17.50
CA SER A 38 -8.25 -6.03 -17.83
C SER A 38 -7.91 -6.79 -16.55
N SER A 39 -8.22 -8.08 -16.47
CA SER A 39 -7.88 -8.89 -15.29
C SER A 39 -6.37 -9.12 -15.20
N VAL A 40 -5.82 -8.92 -14.01
CA VAL A 40 -4.40 -9.12 -13.69
C VAL A 40 -4.20 -10.54 -13.15
N SER A 41 -3.15 -11.22 -13.63
CA SER A 41 -2.86 -12.57 -13.17
C SER A 41 -2.49 -12.58 -11.69
N SER A 42 -2.64 -13.74 -11.03
CA SER A 42 -2.13 -13.88 -9.67
C SER A 42 -0.61 -13.73 -9.62
N SER A 43 0.12 -14.15 -10.67
CA SER A 43 1.56 -13.96 -10.78
C SER A 43 1.95 -12.48 -10.83
N ASP A 44 1.38 -11.71 -11.75
CA ASP A 44 1.66 -10.26 -11.86
C ASP A 44 1.38 -9.51 -10.54
N ARG A 45 0.34 -9.92 -9.81
CA ARG A 45 0.05 -9.38 -8.48
C ARG A 45 1.03 -9.84 -7.41
N GLU A 46 1.51 -11.07 -7.47
CA GLU A 46 2.58 -11.56 -6.60
C GLU A 46 3.87 -10.76 -6.84
N ASP A 47 4.21 -10.44 -8.09
CA ASP A 47 5.38 -9.61 -8.43
C ASP A 47 5.25 -8.20 -7.84
N VAL A 48 4.11 -7.52 -8.01
CA VAL A 48 3.84 -6.20 -7.41
C VAL A 48 3.88 -6.25 -5.87
N LEU A 49 3.39 -7.35 -5.27
CA LEU A 49 3.45 -7.55 -3.82
C LEU A 49 4.88 -7.77 -3.33
N GLU A 50 5.70 -8.51 -4.08
CA GLU A 50 7.11 -8.74 -3.76
C GLU A 50 7.90 -7.43 -3.80
N ALA A 51 7.79 -6.67 -4.90
CA ALA A 51 8.45 -5.38 -5.02
C ALA A 51 8.01 -4.40 -3.92
N ARG A 52 6.71 -4.42 -3.54
CA ARG A 52 6.24 -3.59 -2.43
C ARG A 52 6.80 -4.02 -1.08
N GLN A 53 6.92 -5.32 -0.84
CA GLN A 53 7.52 -5.84 0.38
C GLN A 53 8.97 -5.39 0.50
N GLU A 54 9.70 -5.41 -0.61
CA GLU A 54 11.10 -4.97 -0.67
C GLU A 54 11.22 -3.47 -0.39
N TYR A 55 10.34 -2.65 -0.98
CA TYR A 55 10.19 -1.23 -0.66
C TYR A 55 9.87 -1.00 0.83
N GLU A 56 8.94 -1.74 1.40
CA GLU A 56 8.57 -1.62 2.83
C GLU A 56 9.75 -1.96 3.74
N GLN A 57 10.53 -3.00 3.40
CA GLN A 57 11.73 -3.38 4.14
C GLN A 57 12.82 -2.32 4.05
N ALA A 58 13.07 -1.77 2.85
CA ALA A 58 14.00 -0.67 2.67
C ALA A 58 13.53 0.60 3.41
N GLN A 59 12.22 0.85 3.46
CA GLN A 59 11.64 1.98 4.18
C GLN A 59 11.82 1.85 5.70
N LEU A 60 11.73 0.63 6.23
CA LEU A 60 12.02 0.38 7.64
C LEU A 60 13.52 0.56 7.95
N ALA A 61 14.39 0.08 7.05
CA ALA A 61 15.84 0.25 7.20
C ALA A 61 16.25 1.73 7.17
N ALA A 62 15.70 2.51 6.24
CA ALA A 62 15.98 3.94 6.10
C ALA A 62 15.38 4.81 7.22
N GLN A 63 14.32 4.35 7.90
CA GLN A 63 13.74 5.03 9.06
C GLN A 63 14.51 4.78 10.36
N ASP A 64 15.45 3.84 10.38
CA ASP A 64 16.28 3.59 11.56
C ASP A 64 17.19 4.80 11.83
N SER A 65 17.48 5.06 13.12
CA SER A 65 18.34 6.18 13.50
C SER A 65 19.81 5.98 13.12
N ASP A 66 20.21 4.74 12.84
CA ASP A 66 21.53 4.36 12.32
C ASP A 66 21.55 4.20 10.79
N ALA A 67 20.46 4.52 10.07
CA ALA A 67 20.42 4.44 8.62
C ALA A 67 21.54 5.28 7.97
N SER A 68 22.30 4.66 7.09
CA SER A 68 23.31 5.33 6.28
C SER A 68 22.76 5.70 4.90
N SER A 69 23.48 6.55 4.16
CA SER A 69 23.08 6.95 2.80
C SER A 69 22.97 5.77 1.81
N SER A 70 23.52 4.60 2.15
CA SER A 70 23.31 3.37 1.38
C SER A 70 21.91 2.79 1.58
N GLU A 71 21.31 2.94 2.76
CA GLU A 71 19.93 2.54 3.04
C GLU A 71 18.93 3.50 2.41
N GLU A 72 19.25 4.79 2.33
CA GLU A 72 18.49 5.75 1.53
C GLU A 72 18.53 5.39 0.04
N GLU A 73 19.71 5.04 -0.50
CA GLU A 73 19.85 4.58 -1.89
C GLU A 73 19.05 3.29 -2.15
N ALA A 74 19.08 2.32 -1.23
CA ALA A 74 18.29 1.09 -1.33
C ALA A 74 16.78 1.35 -1.27
N LEU A 75 16.33 2.35 -0.51
CA LEU A 75 14.92 2.76 -0.48
C LEU A 75 14.49 3.38 -1.81
N GLU A 76 15.35 4.20 -2.42
CA GLU A 76 15.08 4.77 -3.75
C GLU A 76 15.02 3.66 -4.81
N GLU A 77 15.97 2.73 -4.81
CA GLU A 77 15.98 1.59 -5.75
C GLU A 77 14.73 0.71 -5.60
N ALA A 78 14.39 0.30 -4.37
CA ALA A 78 13.21 -0.54 -4.13
C ALA A 78 11.89 0.18 -4.46
N ARG A 79 11.88 1.52 -4.37
CA ARG A 79 10.75 2.32 -4.81
C ARG A 79 10.62 2.35 -6.33
N GLU A 80 11.73 2.59 -7.02
CA GLU A 80 11.76 2.57 -8.50
C GLU A 80 11.32 1.20 -9.02
N GLU A 81 11.79 0.10 -8.43
CA GLU A 81 11.38 -1.26 -8.83
C GLU A 81 9.88 -1.50 -8.62
N TYR A 82 9.33 -1.07 -7.48
CA TYR A 82 7.89 -1.16 -7.23
C TYR A 82 7.08 -0.31 -8.21
N GLU A 83 7.53 0.91 -8.51
CA GLU A 83 6.88 1.79 -9.49
C GLU A 83 6.95 1.17 -10.89
N GLU A 84 8.10 0.67 -11.34
CA GLU A 84 8.27 0.01 -12.65
C GLU A 84 7.36 -1.23 -12.76
N THR A 85 7.38 -2.11 -11.76
CA THR A 85 6.55 -3.33 -11.76
C THR A 85 5.07 -2.97 -11.76
N TYR A 86 4.67 -1.93 -11.02
CA TYR A 86 3.29 -1.49 -10.98
C TYR A 86 2.83 -0.91 -12.32
N GLU A 87 3.67 -0.09 -12.97
CA GLU A 87 3.39 0.45 -14.31
C GLU A 87 3.28 -0.66 -15.35
N GLU A 88 4.18 -1.67 -15.32
CA GLU A 88 4.12 -2.81 -16.24
C GLU A 88 2.80 -3.58 -16.11
N VAL A 89 2.32 -3.77 -14.88
CA VAL A 89 1.14 -4.59 -14.62
C VAL A 89 -0.17 -3.83 -14.82
N TYR A 90 -0.23 -2.54 -14.43
CA TYR A 90 -1.47 -1.78 -14.35
C TYR A 90 -1.63 -0.68 -15.42
N GLU A 91 -0.56 -0.29 -16.10
CA GLU A 91 -0.55 0.81 -17.09
C GLU A 91 -0.26 0.37 -18.55
N ASP A 92 -0.36 -0.93 -18.87
CA ASP A 92 -0.26 -1.50 -20.24
C ASP A 92 -1.40 -1.07 -21.19
#